data_AF-A0A975B401-F1
#
_entry.id   AF-A0A975B401-F1
#
_cell.length_a   1.000
_cell.length_b   1.000
_cell.length_c   1.000
_cell.angle_alpha   90.00
_cell.angle_beta   90.00
_cell.angle_gamma   90.00
#
_symmetry.space_group_name_H-M   'P 1'
#
loop_
_entity.id
_entity.type
_entity.pdbx_description
1 polymer ?
#
loop_
_entity_poly.entity_id
_entity_poly.type
_entity_poly.pdbx_seq_one_letter_code
_entity_poly.pdbx_strand_id
1 'polypeptide(L)' 'MPYSLSINFNQLKSLIIQCGIEEKVEIIHMLERDTFPLRFKRFLNKIKSDELSLEEITAEVEAVREKRYSGK' A
#
# COMPACT_ATOMS: atom_id res chain seq x y z
N MET A 1 -4.74 39.69 -12.34
CA MET A 1 -4.42 38.62 -13.30
C MET A 1 -3.71 37.52 -12.53
N PRO A 2 -4.28 36.30 -12.38
CA PRO A 2 -3.54 35.23 -11.75
C PRO A 2 -2.47 34.75 -12.73
N TYR A 3 -1.21 34.90 -12.37
CA TYR A 3 -0.10 34.40 -13.18
C TYR A 3 -0.11 32.87 -13.13
N SER A 4 -0.57 32.21 -14.19
CA SER A 4 -0.47 30.75 -14.30
C SER A 4 0.97 30.40 -14.66
N LEU A 5 1.79 30.12 -13.65
CA LEU A 5 3.14 29.63 -13.87
C LEU A 5 3.04 28.15 -14.30
N SER A 6 3.24 27.86 -15.59
CA SER A 6 3.28 26.47 -16.08
C SER A 6 4.65 25.87 -15.74
N ILE A 7 4.76 25.31 -14.54
CA ILE A 7 5.97 24.63 -14.10
C ILE A 7 5.85 23.15 -14.48
N ASN A 8 6.86 22.61 -15.17
CA ASN A 8 6.95 21.18 -15.41
C ASN A 8 7.56 20.45 -14.19
N PHE A 9 7.41 19.12 -14.12
CA PHE A 9 7.87 18.35 -12.96
C PHE A 9 9.37 18.49 -12.68
N ASN A 10 10.21 18.61 -13.71
CA ASN A 10 11.65 18.78 -13.54
C ASN A 10 11.99 20.14 -12.92
N GLN A 11 11.30 21.20 -13.34
CA GLN A 11 11.45 22.53 -12.75
C GLN A 11 10.98 22.55 -11.29
N LEU A 12 9.85 21.89 -10.98
CA LEU A 12 9.40 21.72 -9.59
C LEU A 12 10.46 21.00 -8.75
N LYS A 13 11.05 19.93 -9.28
CA LYS A 13 12.12 19.20 -8.60
C LYS A 13 13.34 20.09 -8.33
N SER A 14 13.75 20.89 -9.31
CA SER A 14 14.85 21.85 -9.14
C SER A 14 14.56 22.86 -8.03
N LEU A 15 13.33 23.36 -7.93
CA LEU A 15 12.91 24.26 -6.85
C LEU A 15 12.97 23.58 -5.48
N ILE A 16 12.44 22.36 -5.35
CA ILE A 16 12.49 21.59 -4.10
C ILE A 16 13.93 21.32 -3.66
N ILE A 17 14.85 21.07 -4.59
CA ILE A 17 16.27 20.85 -4.28
C ILE A 17 16.89 22.11 -3.65
N GLN A 18 16.50 23.30 -4.11
CA GLN A 18 17.00 24.59 -3.63
C GLN A 18 16.44 24.97 -2.25
N CYS A 19 15.35 24.35 -1.80
CA CYS A 19 14.77 24.60 -0.48
C CYS A 19 15.71 24.20 0.68
N GLY A 20 15.54 24.90 1.80
CA GLY A 20 16.14 24.59 3.09
C GLY A 20 15.66 23.25 3.65
N ILE A 21 16.30 22.78 4.72
CA ILE A 21 15.95 21.49 5.35
C ILE A 21 14.55 21.57 5.97
N GLU A 22 14.22 22.69 6.62
CA GLU A 22 12.94 22.93 7.28
C GLU A 22 11.78 22.91 6.27
N GLU A 23 11.95 23.60 5.15
CA GLU A 23 10.97 23.63 4.06
C GLU A 23 10.78 22.25 3.42
N LYS A 24 11.86 21.48 3.28
CA LYS A 24 11.79 20.09 2.80
C LYS A 24 10.99 19.20 3.76
N VAL A 25 11.12 19.41 5.07
CA VAL A 25 10.34 18.67 6.08
C VAL A 25 8.84 18.99 5.96
N GLU A 26 8.48 20.25 5.75
CA GLU A 26 7.07 20.63 5.52
C GLU A 26 6.51 20.02 4.24
N ILE A 27 7.29 20.05 3.14
CA ILE A 27 6.91 19.42 1.87
C ILE A 27 6.68 17.91 2.07
N ILE A 28 7.54 17.25 2.84
CA ILE A 28 7.36 15.82 3.16
C ILE A 28 6.06 15.61 3.93
N HIS A 29 5.78 16.39 4.98
CA HIS A 29 4.53 16.24 5.75
C HIS A 29 3.28 16.45 4.88
N MET A 30 3.32 17.42 3.98
CA MET A 30 2.23 17.65 3.03
C MET A 30 2.04 16.43 2.10
N LEU A 31 3.13 15.94 1.51
CA LEU A 31 3.10 14.79 0.60
C LEU A 31 2.74 13.48 1.31
N GLU A 32 3.08 13.33 2.59
CA GLU A 32 2.71 12.14 3.36
C GLU A 32 1.19 12.02 3.48
N ARG A 33 0.48 13.12 3.75
CA ARG A 33 -0.99 13.10 3.84
C ARG A 33 -1.63 12.67 2.52
N ASP A 34 -1.13 13.18 1.41
CA ASP A 34 -1.68 12.90 0.08
C ASP A 34 -1.31 11.49 -0.41
N THR A 35 -0.11 11.01 -0.08
CA THR A 35 0.39 9.70 -0.55
C THR A 35 0.07 8.55 0.39
N PHE A 36 -0.34 8.81 1.63
CA PHE A 36 -0.64 7.79 2.63
C PHE A 36 -1.66 6.75 2.15
N PRO A 37 -2.84 7.12 1.58
CA PRO A 37 -3.82 6.13 1.14
C PRO A 37 -3.27 5.16 0.09
N LEU A 38 -2.45 5.66 -0.84
CA LEU A 38 -1.83 4.85 -1.88
C LEU A 38 -0.77 3.91 -1.31
N ARG A 39 0.09 4.41 -0.40
CA ARG A 39 1.09 3.60 0.30
C ARG A 39 0.45 2.51 1.14
N PHE A 40 -0.62 2.85 1.86
CA PHE A 40 -1.38 1.93 2.69
C PHE A 40 -2.06 0.85 1.86
N LYS A 41 -2.69 1.20 0.73
CA LYS A 41 -3.27 0.21 -0.19
C LYS A 41 -2.21 -0.74 -0.75
N ARG A 42 -1.04 -0.22 -1.15
CA ARG A 42 0.09 -1.07 -1.61
C ARG A 42 0.60 -2.00 -0.51
N PHE A 43 0.64 -1.52 0.72
CA PHE A 43 1.02 -2.30 1.89
C PHE A 43 0.02 -3.43 2.16
N LEU A 44 -1.29 -3.13 2.19
CA LEU A 44 -2.34 -4.14 2.34
C LEU A 44 -2.29 -5.20 1.23
N ASN A 45 -2.06 -4.80 -0.02
CA ASN A 45 -1.92 -5.75 -1.12
C ASN A 45 -0.70 -6.66 -1.00
N LYS A 46 0.39 -6.18 -0.38
CA LYS A 46 1.58 -7.01 -0.10
C LYS A 46 1.38 -7.93 1.10
N ILE A 47 0.53 -7.52 2.05
CA ILE A 47 0.24 -8.26 3.28
C ILE A 47 -0.93 -9.22 3.15
N LYS A 48 -1.75 -9.09 2.09
CA LYS A 48 -2.70 -10.12 1.70
C LYS A 48 -1.94 -11.44 1.57
N SER A 49 -1.93 -12.17 2.68
CA SER A 49 -1.69 -13.60 2.75
C SER A 49 -2.80 -14.23 1.93
N ASP A 50 -2.49 -15.34 1.28
CA ASP A 50 -3.52 -16.27 0.85
C ASP A 50 -4.22 -16.76 2.13
N GLU A 51 -5.22 -15.99 2.57
CA GLU A 51 -6.08 -16.36 3.69
C GLU A 51 -6.86 -17.57 3.22
N LEU A 52 -6.50 -18.74 3.77
CA LEU A 52 -7.31 -19.93 3.64
C LEU A 52 -8.72 -19.62 4.16
N SER A 53 -9.70 -19.77 3.28
CA SER A 53 -11.10 -19.64 3.63
C SER A 53 -11.50 -20.73 4.63
N LEU A 54 -12.54 -20.46 5.42
CA LEU A 54 -13.09 -21.47 6.33
C LEU A 54 -13.56 -22.71 5.57
N GLU A 55 -14.05 -22.53 4.34
CA GLU A 55 -14.44 -23.61 3.45
C GLU A 55 -13.23 -24.49 3.06
N GLU A 56 -12.10 -23.89 2.69
CA GLU A 56 -10.86 -24.62 2.37
C GLU A 56 -10.33 -25.39 3.59
N ILE A 57 -10.33 -24.74 4.77
CA ILE A 57 -9.94 -25.37 6.04
C ILE A 57 -10.88 -26.56 6.35
N THR A 58 -12.19 -26.38 6.20
CA THR A 58 -13.18 -27.41 6.47
C THR A 58 -13.03 -28.59 5.50
N ALA A 59 -12.82 -28.31 4.22
CA ALA A 59 -12.62 -29.33 3.20
C ALA A 59 -11.38 -30.19 3.49
N GLU A 60 -10.26 -29.57 3.89
CA GLU A 60 -9.06 -30.31 4.27
C GLU A 60 -9.29 -31.20 5.50
N VAL A 61 -9.94 -30.65 6.54
CA VAL A 61 -10.23 -31.39 7.77
C VAL A 61 -11.16 -32.58 7.51
N GLU A 62 -12.23 -32.38 6.73
CA GLU A 62 -13.16 -33.46 6.40
C GLU A 62 -12.49 -34.54 5.52
N ALA A 63 -11.65 -34.16 4.55
CA ALA A 63 -10.89 -35.13 3.76
C ALA A 63 -9.97 -36.01 4.63
N VAL A 64 -9.38 -35.44 5.69
CA VAL A 64 -8.58 -36.20 6.66
C VAL A 64 -9.47 -37.09 7.55
N ARG A 65 -10.64 -36.60 7.97
CA ARG A 65 -11.61 -37.39 8.75
C ARG A 65 -12.11 -38.60 7.95
N GLU A 66 -12.54 -38.39 6.71
CA GLU A 66 -12.97 -39.47 5.83
C GLU A 66 -11.88 -40.53 5.69
N LYS A 67 -10.64 -40.15 5.36
CA LYS A 67 -9.51 -41.10 5.27
C LYS A 67 -9.29 -41.92 6.55
N ARG A 68 -9.50 -41.33 7.73
CA ARG A 68 -9.33 -42.03 9.02
C ARG A 68 -10.49 -42.98 9.32
N TYR A 69 -11.71 -42.63 8.94
CA TYR A 69 -12.91 -43.41 9.27
C TYR A 69 -13.33 -44.38 8.17
N SER A 70 -12.94 -44.17 6.91
CA SER A 70 -13.18 -45.10 5.79
C SER A 70 -12.18 -46.27 5.75
N GLY A 71 -11.11 -46.21 6.54
CA GLY A 71 -10.12 -47.28 6.72
C GLY A 71 -10.39 -48.20 7.92
N LYS A 72 -11.54 -48.04 8.58
CA LYS A 72 -12.10 -48.99 9.56
C LYS A 72 -13.22 -49.77 8.92
#